data_AF-A0A914ZYJ3-F1
#
_entry.id   AF-A0A914ZYJ3-F1
#
_cell.length_a   1.000
_cell.length_b   1.000
_cell.length_c   1.000
_cell.angle_alpha   90.00
_cell.angle_beta   90.00
_cell.angle_gamma   90.00
#
_symmetry.space_group_name_H-M   'P 1'
#
loop_
_entity.id
_entity.type
_entity.pdbx_description
1 polymer ?
#
loop_
_entity_poly.entity_id
_entity_poly.type
_entity_poly.pdbx_seq_one_letter_code
_entity_poly.pdbx_strand_id
1 'polypeptide(L)'
;MKWHIPDDEELRFAERLIEEFVYKEIHELQSPEKLDKKSIKRSLYIVEKLLFCVGKRLPNFTGPTISLAETDVPITARVLSAMPPGMKTFSLNGKNVREVVRETMHNLMRYSLRVHQDPSVNLERVISILHLLTTRGVYCIYSFAYLVNLEIAECSLTAKG
;
A
#
# COMPACT_ATOMS: atom_id res chain seq x y z
N MET A 1 26.42 -10.17 -17.66
CA MET A 1 25.39 -10.04 -16.60
C MET A 1 24.34 -11.12 -16.83
N LYS A 2 23.96 -11.88 -15.80
CA LYS A 2 22.85 -12.85 -15.84
C LYS A 2 21.74 -12.30 -14.95
N TRP A 3 20.66 -11.81 -15.55
CA TRP A 3 19.48 -11.36 -14.81
C TRP A 3 18.76 -12.58 -14.23
N HIS A 4 18.41 -12.52 -12.95
CA HIS A 4 17.54 -13.51 -12.34
C HIS A 4 16.08 -13.14 -12.67
N ILE A 5 15.39 -14.03 -13.37
CA ILE A 5 13.97 -13.92 -13.69
C ILE A 5 13.28 -15.00 -12.88
N PRO A 6 12.35 -14.65 -11.96
CA PRO A 6 11.70 -15.65 -11.13
C PRO A 6 10.95 -16.69 -11.96
N ASP A 7 11.10 -17.96 -11.61
CA ASP A 7 10.33 -19.03 -12.24
C ASP A 7 8.95 -19.22 -11.59
N ASP A 8 8.13 -20.10 -12.15
CA ASP A 8 6.77 -20.35 -11.64
C ASP A 8 6.76 -20.97 -10.24
N GLU A 9 7.80 -21.71 -9.84
CA GLU A 9 7.90 -22.28 -8.50
C GLU A 9 8.17 -21.20 -7.47
N GLU A 10 9.11 -20.31 -7.76
CA GLU A 10 9.41 -19.14 -6.93
C GLU A 10 8.19 -18.22 -6.80
N LEU A 11 7.43 -18.03 -7.89
CA LEU A 11 6.18 -17.26 -7.86
C LEU A 11 5.10 -17.91 -6.99
N ARG A 12 4.90 -19.23 -7.12
CA ARG A 12 3.95 -19.97 -6.28
C ARG A 12 4.35 -19.92 -4.80
N PHE A 13 5.65 -20.03 -4.51
CA PHE A 13 6.15 -19.92 -3.14
C PHE A 13 5.90 -18.52 -2.56
N ALA A 14 6.21 -17.47 -3.32
CA ALA A 14 5.95 -16.09 -2.89
C ALA A 14 4.45 -15.82 -2.68
N GLU A 15 3.58 -16.36 -3.53
CA GLU A 15 2.13 -16.24 -3.36
C GLU A 15 1.66 -16.92 -2.06
N ARG A 16 2.14 -18.13 -1.77
CA ARG A 16 1.84 -18.81 -0.49
C ARG A 16 2.28 -18.00 0.72
N LEU A 17 3.44 -17.35 0.68
CA LEU A 17 3.89 -16.48 1.78
C LEU A 17 2.95 -15.28 1.99
N ILE A 18 2.43 -14.69 0.92
CA ILE A 18 1.46 -13.60 1.02
C ILE A 18 0.16 -14.12 1.63
N GLU A 19 -0.34 -15.26 1.16
CA GLU A 19 -1.58 -15.87 1.68
C GLU A 19 -1.44 -16.29 3.15
N GLU A 20 -0.31 -16.86 3.55
CA GLU A 20 -0.10 -17.33 4.93
C GLU A 20 0.03 -16.17 5.92
N PHE A 21 0.82 -15.15 5.57
CA PHE A 21 1.20 -14.10 6.50
C PHE A 21 0.45 -12.79 6.29
N VAL A 22 0.21 -12.35 5.06
CA VAL A 22 -0.45 -11.05 4.81
C VAL A 22 -1.95 -11.19 4.96
N TYR A 23 -2.56 -12.23 4.40
CA TYR A 23 -4.02 -12.38 4.40
C TYR A 23 -4.58 -12.44 5.83
N LYS A 24 -3.95 -13.24 6.70
CA LYS A 24 -4.35 -13.38 8.10
C LYS A 24 -4.32 -12.03 8.82
N GLU A 25 -3.22 -11.30 8.71
CA GLU A 25 -3.04 -10.02 9.40
C GLU A 25 -3.98 -8.94 8.85
N ILE A 26 -4.22 -8.93 7.52
CA ILE A 26 -5.22 -8.03 6.91
C ILE A 26 -6.62 -8.36 7.39
N HIS A 27 -6.99 -9.63 7.47
CA HIS A 27 -8.29 -10.07 7.97
C HIS A 27 -8.50 -9.69 9.45
N GLU A 28 -7.47 -9.85 10.29
CA GLU A 28 -7.52 -9.39 11.69
C GLU A 28 -7.70 -7.86 11.77
N LEU A 29 -6.96 -7.10 10.96
CA LEU A 29 -7.03 -5.63 10.94
C LEU A 29 -8.36 -5.07 10.42
N GLN A 30 -9.23 -5.88 9.80
CA GLN A 30 -10.58 -5.48 9.40
C GLN A 30 -11.55 -5.37 10.60
N SER A 31 -11.21 -5.96 11.75
CA SER A 31 -11.98 -5.85 13.00
C SER A 31 -11.09 -5.30 14.14
N PRO A 32 -10.58 -4.06 14.02
CA PRO A 32 -9.58 -3.52 14.94
C PRO A 32 -10.08 -3.37 16.38
N GLU A 33 -11.39 -3.32 16.60
CA GLU A 33 -12.03 -3.31 17.93
C GLU A 33 -11.82 -4.59 18.73
N LYS A 34 -11.47 -5.70 18.06
CA LYS A 34 -11.21 -7.01 18.70
C LYS A 34 -9.73 -7.23 19.03
N LEU A 35 -8.86 -6.28 18.66
CA LEU A 35 -7.42 -6.41 18.79
C LEU A 35 -6.88 -5.47 19.87
N ASP A 36 -5.89 -5.96 20.62
CA ASP A 36 -5.09 -5.09 21.47
C ASP A 36 -4.10 -4.25 20.63
N LYS A 37 -3.56 -3.17 21.22
CA LYS A 37 -2.63 -2.25 20.55
C LYS A 37 -1.37 -2.93 20.01
N LYS A 38 -0.84 -3.93 20.73
CA LYS A 38 0.39 -4.64 20.37
C LYS A 38 0.12 -5.56 19.18
N SER A 39 -1.05 -6.18 19.13
CA SER A 39 -1.52 -6.98 18.01
C SER A 39 -1.66 -6.12 16.76
N ILE A 40 -2.34 -4.96 16.83
CA ILE A 40 -2.43 -4.01 15.70
C ILE A 40 -1.03 -3.61 15.19
N LYS A 41 -0.13 -3.21 16.11
CA LYS A 41 1.24 -2.81 15.75
C LYS A 41 2.01 -3.94 15.05
N ARG A 42 1.87 -5.18 15.53
CA ARG A 42 2.49 -6.37 14.92
C ARG A 42 1.93 -6.63 13.53
N SER A 43 0.61 -6.62 13.38
CA SER A 43 -0.06 -6.84 12.09
C SER A 43 0.37 -5.80 11.05
N LEU A 44 0.40 -4.52 11.44
CA LEU A 44 0.89 -3.45 10.58
C LEU A 44 2.36 -3.65 10.16
N TYR A 45 3.22 -4.09 11.08
CA TYR A 45 4.62 -4.39 10.75
C TYR A 45 4.75 -5.53 9.73
N ILE A 46 4.01 -6.63 9.93
CA ILE A 46 4.05 -7.79 9.02
C ILE A 46 3.55 -7.39 7.62
N VAL A 47 2.41 -6.69 7.55
CA VAL A 47 1.84 -6.19 6.30
C VAL A 47 2.82 -5.26 5.58
N GLU A 48 3.40 -4.27 6.29
CA GLU A 48 4.37 -3.34 5.71
C GLU A 48 5.58 -4.05 5.10
N LYS A 49 6.20 -4.99 5.85
CA LYS A 49 7.41 -5.69 5.40
C LYS A 49 7.16 -6.63 4.23
N LEU A 50 6.03 -7.33 4.23
CA LEU A 50 5.73 -8.26 3.15
C LEU A 50 5.31 -7.53 1.88
N LEU A 51 4.48 -6.49 1.98
CA LEU A 51 4.13 -5.66 0.82
C LEU A 51 5.35 -4.99 0.21
N PHE A 52 6.33 -4.60 1.03
CA PHE A 52 7.60 -4.10 0.53
C PHE A 52 8.31 -5.13 -0.37
N CYS A 53 8.39 -6.40 0.06
CA CYS A 53 9.04 -7.46 -0.71
C CYS A 53 8.32 -7.75 -2.05
N VAL A 54 6.99 -7.65 -2.07
CA VAL A 54 6.19 -8.08 -3.23
C VAL A 54 5.59 -6.93 -4.02
N GLY A 55 5.90 -5.68 -3.68
CA GLY A 55 5.23 -4.48 -4.19
C GLY A 55 5.21 -4.36 -5.72
N LYS A 56 6.27 -4.84 -6.39
CA LYS A 56 6.37 -4.85 -7.87
C LYS A 56 5.41 -5.84 -8.54
N ARG A 57 4.90 -6.82 -7.80
CA ARG A 57 3.99 -7.87 -8.26
C ARG A 57 2.55 -7.66 -7.85
N LEU A 58 2.28 -6.61 -7.07
CA LEU A 58 0.92 -6.24 -6.73
C LEU A 58 0.24 -5.59 -7.95
N PRO A 59 -0.97 -6.00 -8.33
CA PRO A 59 -1.71 -5.43 -9.45
C PRO A 59 -1.98 -3.94 -9.22
N ASN A 60 -2.10 -3.13 -10.28
CA ASN A 60 -2.45 -1.71 -10.14
C ASN A 60 -3.85 -1.54 -9.52
N PHE A 61 -4.13 -0.37 -8.96
CA PHE A 61 -5.48 0.01 -8.55
C PHE A 61 -6.45 -0.05 -9.74
N THR A 62 -7.70 -0.43 -9.47
CA THR A 62 -8.73 -0.62 -10.50
C THR A 62 -9.79 0.50 -10.48
N GLY A 63 -9.55 1.55 -9.69
CA GLY A 63 -10.42 2.71 -9.62
C GLY A 63 -10.54 3.47 -10.94
N PRO A 64 -11.64 4.24 -11.12
CA PRO A 64 -11.83 5.06 -12.30
C PRO A 64 -10.73 6.13 -12.39
N THR A 65 -10.34 6.46 -13.62
CA THR A 65 -9.46 7.61 -13.86
C THR A 65 -10.25 8.90 -13.62
N ILE A 66 -9.70 9.79 -12.79
CA ILE A 66 -10.31 11.09 -12.50
C ILE A 66 -9.62 12.13 -13.40
N SER A 67 -10.38 12.79 -14.27
CA SER A 67 -9.88 13.91 -15.06
C SER A 67 -9.93 15.18 -14.22
N LEU A 68 -8.78 15.77 -13.93
CA LEU A 68 -8.69 17.01 -13.13
C LEU A 68 -8.88 18.27 -13.99
N ALA A 69 -8.65 18.17 -15.29
CA ALA A 69 -8.79 19.25 -16.25
C ALA A 69 -9.17 18.70 -17.62
N GLU A 70 -9.75 19.54 -18.47
CA GLU A 70 -9.91 19.25 -19.90
C GLU A 70 -8.59 19.48 -20.62
N THR A 71 -8.22 18.57 -21.52
CA THR A 71 -6.98 18.67 -22.28
C THR A 71 -7.20 18.36 -23.75
N ASP A 72 -6.70 19.22 -24.64
CA ASP A 72 -6.79 19.04 -26.10
C ASP A 72 -5.93 17.86 -26.61
N VAL A 73 -5.09 17.29 -25.74
CA VAL A 73 -4.20 16.17 -26.07
C VAL A 73 -4.56 14.96 -25.21
N PRO A 74 -4.65 13.74 -25.77
CA PRO A 74 -4.89 12.53 -24.99
C PRO A 74 -3.79 12.30 -23.92
N ILE A 75 -4.19 12.25 -22.65
CA ILE A 75 -3.30 11.86 -21.55
C ILE A 75 -3.38 10.34 -21.37
N THR A 76 -2.41 9.62 -21.94
CA THR A 76 -2.27 8.17 -21.73
C THR A 76 -1.04 7.87 -20.88
N ALA A 77 -1.23 7.26 -19.72
CA ALA A 77 -0.11 6.83 -18.88
C ALA A 77 0.68 5.70 -19.55
N ARG A 78 2.00 5.87 -19.70
CA ARG A 78 2.88 4.78 -20.14
C ARG A 78 3.22 3.87 -18.96
N VAL A 79 2.90 2.59 -19.08
CA VAL A 79 3.29 1.58 -18.09
C VAL A 79 4.72 1.16 -18.35
N LEU A 80 5.64 1.62 -17.51
CA LEU A 80 7.01 1.12 -17.47
C LEU A 80 7.07 -0.07 -16.50
N SER A 81 7.59 -1.20 -16.99
CA SER A 81 7.78 -2.42 -16.20
C SER A 81 9.17 -2.98 -16.45
N ALA A 82 9.88 -3.28 -15.37
CA ALA A 82 11.12 -4.05 -15.42
C ALA A 82 10.86 -5.58 -15.43
N MET A 83 9.58 -5.99 -15.43
CA MET A 83 9.17 -7.38 -15.45
C MET A 83 8.85 -7.84 -16.88
N PRO A 84 9.12 -9.12 -17.21
CA PRO A 84 8.65 -9.72 -18.45
C PRO A 84 7.14 -9.51 -18.65
N PRO A 85 6.69 -9.23 -19.89
CA PRO A 85 5.27 -9.19 -20.22
C PRO A 85 4.56 -10.50 -19.84
N GLY A 86 3.33 -10.42 -19.32
CA GLY A 86 2.52 -11.59 -18.99
C GLY A 86 2.87 -12.30 -17.67
N MET A 87 3.85 -11.80 -16.92
CA MET A 87 4.22 -12.40 -15.64
C MET A 87 3.11 -12.22 -14.60
N LYS A 88 2.79 -13.29 -13.86
CA LYS A 88 1.71 -13.31 -12.87
C LYS A 88 1.86 -12.21 -11.81
N THR A 89 0.75 -11.54 -11.52
CA THR A 89 0.57 -10.64 -10.37
C THR A 89 -0.10 -11.39 -9.22
N PHE A 90 0.19 -11.01 -7.99
CA PHE A 90 -0.40 -11.64 -6.81
C PHE A 90 -1.84 -11.19 -6.57
N SER A 91 -2.63 -12.08 -5.99
CA SER A 91 -4.01 -11.81 -5.56
C SER A 91 -4.23 -12.32 -4.14
N LEU A 92 -5.24 -11.78 -3.44
CA LEU A 92 -5.69 -12.29 -2.15
C LEU A 92 -7.08 -12.86 -2.36
N ASN A 93 -7.22 -14.19 -2.40
CA ASN A 93 -8.49 -14.88 -2.73
C ASN A 93 -9.14 -14.35 -4.02
N GLY A 94 -8.32 -14.17 -5.07
CA GLY A 94 -8.77 -13.61 -6.36
C GLY A 94 -9.04 -12.10 -6.35
N LYS A 95 -8.90 -11.42 -5.21
CA LYS A 95 -9.06 -9.97 -5.10
C LYS A 95 -7.74 -9.24 -5.32
N ASN A 96 -7.84 -8.00 -5.79
CA ASN A 96 -6.72 -7.09 -5.92
C ASN A 96 -6.13 -6.78 -4.53
N VAL A 97 -4.90 -7.22 -4.29
CA VAL A 97 -4.21 -7.04 -3.00
C VAL A 97 -4.11 -5.56 -2.62
N ARG A 98 -3.81 -4.66 -3.58
CA ARG A 98 -3.66 -3.24 -3.27
C ARG A 98 -4.96 -2.62 -2.78
N GLU A 99 -6.08 -2.97 -3.40
CA GLU A 99 -7.39 -2.47 -2.98
C GLU A 99 -7.77 -2.98 -1.60
N VAL A 100 -7.61 -4.29 -1.34
CA VAL A 100 -7.94 -4.88 -0.04
C VAL A 100 -7.11 -4.25 1.08
N VAL A 101 -5.81 -4.05 0.87
CA VAL A 101 -4.93 -3.38 1.84
C VAL A 101 -5.34 -1.92 2.01
N ARG A 102 -5.56 -1.17 0.92
CA ARG A 102 -5.98 0.24 0.96
C ARG A 102 -7.24 0.41 1.81
N GLU A 103 -8.27 -0.41 1.58
CA GLU A 103 -9.53 -0.36 2.31
C GLU A 103 -9.33 -0.65 3.79
N THR A 104 -8.54 -1.68 4.11
CA THR A 104 -8.23 -2.07 5.49
C THR A 104 -7.50 -0.96 6.22
N MET A 105 -6.47 -0.37 5.60
CA MET A 105 -5.70 0.76 6.15
C MET A 105 -6.57 2.00 6.37
N HIS A 106 -7.42 2.34 5.40
CA HIS A 106 -8.35 3.47 5.51
C HIS A 106 -9.37 3.27 6.65
N ASN A 107 -9.92 2.07 6.80
CA ASN A 107 -10.84 1.75 7.90
C ASN A 107 -10.14 1.82 9.26
N LEU A 108 -8.89 1.34 9.34
CA LEU A 108 -8.08 1.40 10.55
C LEU A 108 -7.77 2.86 10.94
N MET A 109 -7.41 3.71 9.96
CA MET A 109 -7.22 5.14 10.19
C MET A 109 -8.48 5.79 10.78
N ARG A 110 -9.66 5.52 10.19
CA ARG A 110 -10.94 6.03 10.72
C ARG A 110 -11.25 5.50 12.12
N TYR A 111 -10.90 4.25 12.42
CA TYR A 111 -11.02 3.69 13.76
C TYR A 111 -10.10 4.41 14.76
N SER A 112 -8.82 4.56 14.44
CA SER A 112 -7.85 5.25 15.30
C SER A 112 -8.26 6.70 15.61
N LEU A 113 -8.77 7.43 14.62
CA LEU A 113 -9.25 8.80 14.80
C LEU A 113 -10.49 8.89 15.72
N ARG A 114 -11.33 7.84 15.78
CA ARG A 114 -12.51 7.81 16.65
C ARG A 114 -12.16 7.50 18.11
N VAL A 115 -11.20 6.62 18.34
CA VAL A 115 -10.92 6.05 19.68
C VAL A 115 -10.04 6.97 20.56
N HIS A 116 -9.49 8.08 20.02
CA HIS A 116 -8.71 9.09 20.75
C HIS A 116 -7.56 8.53 21.62
N GLN A 117 -7.05 7.33 21.30
CA GLN A 117 -5.91 6.74 21.98
C GLN A 117 -4.64 7.09 21.20
N ASP A 118 -3.63 7.59 21.93
CA ASP A 118 -2.32 8.06 21.45
C ASP A 118 -1.90 7.46 20.08
N PRO A 119 -2.17 8.17 18.96
CA PRO A 119 -2.34 7.54 17.65
C PRO A 119 -1.08 7.54 16.77
N SER A 120 0.00 8.23 17.16
CA SER A 120 1.11 8.61 16.27
C SER A 120 1.77 7.41 15.57
N VAL A 121 2.27 6.44 16.32
CA VAL A 121 3.09 5.33 15.76
C VAL A 121 2.29 4.38 14.86
N ASN A 122 1.00 4.14 15.17
CA ASN A 122 0.16 3.28 14.34
C ASN A 122 -0.29 4.01 13.08
N LEU A 123 -0.64 5.30 13.18
CA LEU A 123 -1.00 6.12 12.01
C LEU A 123 0.20 6.30 11.07
N GLU A 124 1.40 6.56 11.59
CA GLU A 124 2.63 6.63 10.79
C GLU A 124 2.83 5.36 9.95
N ARG A 125 2.60 4.18 10.54
CA ARG A 125 2.67 2.90 9.82
C ARG A 125 1.57 2.74 8.78
N VAL A 126 0.34 3.13 9.10
CA VAL A 126 -0.77 3.12 8.13
C VAL A 126 -0.43 4.00 6.92
N ILE A 127 0.09 5.20 7.16
CA ILE A 127 0.53 6.14 6.12
C ILE A 127 1.68 5.53 5.29
N SER A 128 2.67 4.92 5.95
CA SER A 128 3.77 4.20 5.27
C SER A 128 3.25 3.10 4.34
N ILE A 129 2.31 2.28 4.80
CA ILE A 129 1.70 1.22 3.98
C ILE A 129 0.95 1.83 2.79
N LEU A 130 0.12 2.86 3.00
CA LEU A 130 -0.59 3.54 1.91
C LEU A 130 0.38 4.11 0.87
N HIS A 131 1.49 4.71 1.32
CA HIS A 131 2.54 5.19 0.43
C HIS A 131 3.18 4.04 -0.38
N LEU A 132 3.54 2.92 0.26
CA LEU A 132 4.09 1.74 -0.42
C LEU A 132 3.16 1.21 -1.53
N LEU A 133 1.84 1.28 -1.33
CA LEU A 133 0.88 0.87 -2.35
C LEU A 133 0.91 1.79 -3.59
N THR A 134 1.28 3.06 -3.44
CA THR A 134 1.41 4.01 -4.56
C THR A 134 2.73 3.84 -5.34
N THR A 135 3.81 3.48 -4.66
CA THR A 135 5.17 3.45 -5.25
C THR A 135 5.54 2.13 -5.94
N ARG A 136 4.60 1.18 -6.05
CA ARG A 136 4.83 -0.15 -6.64
C ARG A 136 6.03 -0.89 -6.02
N GLY A 137 6.28 -0.69 -4.72
CA GLY A 137 7.41 -1.32 -4.00
C GLY A 137 8.79 -0.77 -4.36
N VAL A 138 8.88 0.39 -5.02
CA VAL A 138 10.15 1.09 -5.25
C VAL A 138 10.23 2.25 -4.25
N TYR A 139 11.18 2.21 -3.31
CA TYR A 139 11.50 3.40 -2.54
C TYR A 139 12.09 4.44 -3.49
N CYS A 140 11.30 5.45 -3.87
CA CYS A 140 11.89 6.76 -4.04
C CYS A 140 12.21 7.26 -2.63
N ILE A 141 13.47 7.06 -2.21
CA ILE A 141 14.00 7.50 -0.90
C ILE A 141 13.71 9.01 -0.67
N TYR A 142 13.41 9.76 -1.74
CA TYR A 142 13.10 11.18 -1.73
C TYR A 142 11.60 11.55 -1.69
N SER A 143 10.65 10.62 -1.88
CA SER A 143 9.22 10.99 -1.97
C SER A 143 8.54 11.19 -0.62
N PHE A 144 8.92 10.43 0.41
CA PHE A 144 8.27 10.51 1.72
C PHE A 144 8.57 11.82 2.45
N ALA A 145 9.82 12.31 2.36
CA ALA A 145 10.20 13.59 2.95
C ALA A 145 9.53 14.77 2.25
N TYR A 146 9.30 14.72 0.93
CA TYR A 146 8.65 15.81 0.22
C TYR A 146 7.13 15.85 0.45
N LEU A 147 6.44 14.70 0.45
CA LEU A 147 4.97 14.66 0.60
C LEU A 147 4.52 15.05 2.01
N VAL A 148 5.20 14.59 3.06
CA VAL A 148 4.88 15.00 4.43
C VAL A 148 5.17 16.49 4.65
N ASN A 149 6.23 17.03 4.04
CA ASN A 149 6.51 18.47 4.11
C ASN A 149 5.49 19.32 3.31
N LEU A 150 4.94 18.80 2.20
CA LEU A 150 3.90 19.46 1.41
C LEU A 150 2.56 19.50 2.15
N GLU A 151 2.11 18.39 2.75
CA GLU A 151 0.86 18.37 3.54
C GLU A 151 0.95 19.25 4.80
N ILE A 152 2.12 19.31 5.45
CA ILE A 152 2.35 20.21 6.60
C ILE A 152 2.41 21.67 6.15
N ALA A 153 3.02 21.97 4.99
CA ALA A 153 3.07 23.31 4.43
C ALA A 153 1.67 23.83 4.02
N GLU A 154 0.84 22.98 3.42
CA GLU A 154 -0.53 23.33 3.04
C GLU A 154 -1.41 23.57 4.28
N CYS A 155 -1.33 22.72 5.31
CA CYS A 155 -2.04 22.93 6.57
C CYS A 155 -1.63 24.25 7.28
N SER A 156 -0.36 24.66 7.13
CA SER A 156 0.17 25.89 7.75
C SER A 156 -0.26 27.16 7.01
N LEU A 157 -0.57 27.06 5.72
CA LEU A 157 -1.03 28.18 4.89
C LEU A 157 -2.53 28.44 5.07
N THR A 158 -3.33 27.39 5.32
CA THR A 158 -4.77 27.53 5.57
C THR A 158 -5.13 28.03 6.97
N ALA A 159 -4.19 28.02 7.92
CA ALA A 159 -4.41 28.49 9.30
C ALA A 159 -4.12 29.99 9.51
N LYS A 160 -3.74 30.73 8.46
CA LYS A 160 -3.46 32.18 8.50
C LYS A 160 -4.36 33.01 7.58
N GLY A 161 -5.51 32.48 7.17
CA GLY A 161 -6.55 33.18 6.41
C GLY A 161 -7.69 33.65 7.30
#